data_AF-A0A350G4Q6-F1
#
_entry.id   AF-A0A350G4Q6-F1
#
_cell.length_a   1.000
_cell.length_b   1.000
_cell.length_c   1.000
_cell.angle_alpha   90.00
_cell.angle_beta   90.00
_cell.angle_gamma   90.00
#
_symmetry.space_group_name_H-M   'P 1'
#
loop_
_entity.id
_entity.type
_entity.pdbx_description
1 polymer ?
#
loop_
_entity_poly.entity_id
_entity_poly.type
_entity_poly.pdbx_seq_one_letter_code
_entity_poly.pdbx_strand_id
1 'polypeptide(L)'
;MTITKRRTLEYVGQEWGTYIQRFRRLSKIEQEKRVKEMGFERFRDMLAHILSWWEEGMVVINAIADDRPFERRKYDFDVFNAEAVAKYKDWDETEFMSHFEKTRQKMEADLENMDEAVFENRRVKAWVDGIIIEHAREHLVTLSRFIVMDLLDHEWAEYIEKFNALEDERKKEFLAGQGFDTFRDLIAHVIGWWEEGARIISGIMDSPAFTWESQETDAFNAVLTRKYSSWSDKDLFSHYTTVRLAMIDLTADLPEDAFLNEDIEGWLKDDVVDHYDDHPIPA
;
A
#
# COMPACT_ATOMS: atom_id res chain seq x y z
N MET A 1 10.56 -3.25 6.95
CA MET A 1 9.66 -2.08 6.95
C MET A 1 9.84 -1.32 8.26
N THR A 2 10.02 0.00 8.20
CA THR A 2 10.16 0.82 9.41
C THR A 2 8.78 1.11 10.00
N ILE A 3 8.40 0.36 11.05
CA ILE A 3 7.16 0.55 11.81
C ILE A 3 7.48 1.37 13.06
N THR A 4 6.82 2.52 13.17
CA THR A 4 6.91 3.43 14.32
C THR A 4 5.52 3.80 14.79
N LYS A 5 5.39 4.30 16.03
CA LYS A 5 4.11 4.79 16.55
C LYS A 5 3.54 5.88 15.65
N ARG A 6 4.35 6.87 15.30
CA ARG A 6 3.95 7.99 14.43
C ARG A 6 3.39 7.49 13.09
N ARG A 7 4.15 6.66 12.37
CA ARG A 7 3.71 6.14 11.07
C ARG A 7 2.42 5.33 11.19
N THR A 8 2.29 4.53 12.25
CA THR A 8 1.06 3.77 12.52
C THR A 8 -0.14 4.69 12.71
N LEU A 9 0.01 5.75 13.51
CA LEU A 9 -1.05 6.74 13.73
C LEU A 9 -1.41 7.49 12.45
N GLU A 10 -0.43 7.78 11.59
CA GLU A 10 -0.67 8.41 10.29
C GLU A 10 -1.52 7.49 9.38
N TYR A 11 -1.26 6.18 9.34
CA TYR A 11 -2.15 5.24 8.64
C TYR A 11 -3.56 5.21 9.24
N VAL A 12 -3.70 5.11 10.56
CA VAL A 12 -5.02 5.06 11.20
C VAL A 12 -5.81 6.36 10.99
N GLY A 13 -5.14 7.51 11.08
CA GLY A 13 -5.78 8.83 10.99
C GLY A 13 -5.98 9.33 9.57
N GLN A 14 -4.99 9.19 8.69
CA GLN A 14 -5.03 9.75 7.34
C GLN A 14 -5.55 8.74 6.32
N GLU A 15 -4.95 7.54 6.27
CA GLU A 15 -5.33 6.51 5.31
C GLU A 15 -6.74 6.00 5.61
N TRP A 16 -6.88 5.32 6.75
CA TRP A 16 -8.14 4.72 7.18
C TRP A 16 -9.21 5.76 7.55
N GLY A 17 -8.80 6.90 8.12
CA GLY A 17 -9.74 7.95 8.52
C GLY A 17 -10.45 8.65 7.37
N THR A 18 -9.88 8.62 6.16
CA THR A 18 -10.52 9.20 4.96
C THR A 18 -10.98 8.15 3.95
N TYR A 19 -10.64 6.87 4.15
CA TYR A 19 -10.91 5.75 3.24
C TYR A 19 -12.37 5.65 2.79
N ILE A 20 -13.33 5.65 3.73
CA ILE A 20 -14.77 5.58 3.40
C ILE A 20 -15.22 6.82 2.61
N GLN A 21 -14.72 8.00 2.97
CA GLN A 21 -15.09 9.24 2.28
C GLN A 21 -14.57 9.23 0.84
N ARG A 22 -13.31 8.82 0.63
CA ARG A 22 -12.70 8.72 -0.71
C ARG A 22 -13.48 7.74 -1.58
N PHE A 23 -13.79 6.55 -1.06
CA PHE A 23 -14.57 5.55 -1.80
C PHE A 23 -15.96 6.06 -2.17
N ARG A 24 -16.61 6.81 -1.27
CA ARG A 24 -17.94 7.40 -1.51
C ARG A 24 -17.96 8.52 -2.56
N ARG A 25 -16.81 9.11 -2.91
CA ARG A 25 -16.72 10.11 -4.00
C ARG A 25 -16.83 9.47 -5.39
N LEU A 26 -16.50 8.19 -5.51
CA LEU A 26 -16.60 7.44 -6.76
C LEU A 26 -18.07 7.30 -7.19
N SER A 27 -18.29 7.08 -8.49
CA SER A 27 -19.63 6.72 -9.00
C SER A 27 -20.10 5.38 -8.40
N LYS A 28 -21.41 5.15 -8.34
CA LYS A 28 -21.93 3.87 -7.81
C LYS A 28 -21.49 2.65 -8.63
N ILE A 29 -21.35 2.81 -9.94
CA ILE A 29 -20.86 1.75 -10.83
C ILE A 29 -19.41 1.42 -10.48
N GLU A 30 -18.57 2.43 -10.28
CA GLU A 30 -17.16 2.23 -9.95
C GLU A 30 -16.98 1.64 -8.53
N GLN A 31 -17.79 2.10 -7.56
CA GLN A 31 -17.85 1.49 -6.23
C GLN A 31 -18.14 -0.01 -6.30
N GLU A 32 -19.16 -0.41 -7.07
CA GLU A 32 -19.53 -1.83 -7.22
C GLU A 32 -18.47 -2.64 -7.96
N LYS A 33 -17.85 -2.06 -8.99
CA LYS A 33 -16.78 -2.72 -9.77
C LYS A 33 -15.58 -3.04 -8.87
N ARG A 34 -15.02 -2.04 -8.20
CA ARG A 34 -13.80 -2.20 -7.39
C ARG A 34 -13.97 -3.16 -6.23
N VAL A 35 -15.13 -3.13 -5.57
CA VAL A 35 -15.46 -4.07 -4.48
C VAL A 35 -15.51 -5.52 -4.98
N LYS A 36 -16.08 -5.74 -6.17
CA LYS A 36 -16.14 -7.08 -6.78
C LYS A 36 -14.77 -7.58 -7.24
N GLU A 37 -13.92 -6.69 -7.74
CA GLU A 37 -12.53 -7.01 -8.09
C GLU A 37 -11.72 -7.45 -6.86
N MET A 38 -12.01 -6.88 -5.68
CA MET A 38 -11.47 -7.34 -4.39
C MET A 38 -12.12 -8.64 -3.86
N GLY A 39 -13.06 -9.24 -4.60
CA GLY A 39 -13.71 -10.50 -4.21
C GLY A 39 -14.82 -10.36 -3.17
N PHE A 40 -15.29 -9.15 -2.87
CA PHE A 40 -16.38 -8.91 -1.93
C PHE A 40 -17.70 -8.61 -2.65
N GLU A 41 -18.83 -8.99 -2.02
CA GLU A 41 -20.16 -8.68 -2.56
C GLU A 41 -20.53 -7.21 -2.36
N ARG A 42 -20.17 -6.65 -1.20
CA ARG A 42 -20.46 -5.27 -0.81
C ARG A 42 -19.26 -4.65 -0.10
N PHE A 43 -19.11 -3.33 -0.23
CA PHE A 43 -18.08 -2.57 0.49
C PHE A 43 -18.11 -2.82 2.00
N ARG A 44 -19.31 -2.97 2.56
CA ARG A 44 -19.51 -3.31 3.97
C ARG A 44 -18.89 -4.65 4.35
N ASP A 45 -18.96 -5.66 3.47
CA ASP A 45 -18.45 -7.00 3.76
C ASP A 45 -16.90 -6.96 3.82
N MET A 46 -16.27 -6.19 2.94
CA MET A 46 -14.83 -5.90 3.00
C MET A 46 -14.45 -5.15 4.29
N LEU A 47 -15.19 -4.10 4.64
CA LEU A 47 -14.96 -3.38 5.90
C LEU A 47 -15.19 -4.27 7.13
N ALA A 48 -16.13 -5.23 7.09
CA ALA A 48 -16.37 -6.17 8.18
C ALA A 48 -15.18 -7.12 8.38
N HIS A 49 -14.57 -7.56 7.29
CA HIS A 49 -13.31 -8.30 7.31
C HIS A 49 -12.18 -7.47 7.95
N ILE A 50 -11.94 -6.24 7.46
CA ILE A 50 -10.92 -5.33 8.01
C ILE A 50 -11.15 -5.07 9.51
N LEU A 51 -12.39 -4.74 9.88
CA LEU A 51 -12.79 -4.45 11.25
C LEU A 51 -12.51 -5.63 12.20
N SER A 52 -12.76 -6.85 11.76
CA SER A 52 -12.55 -8.04 12.60
C SER A 52 -11.07 -8.28 12.87
N TRP A 53 -10.21 -8.03 11.89
CA TRP A 53 -8.75 -8.08 12.08
C TRP A 53 -8.22 -6.96 12.97
N TRP A 54 -8.82 -5.76 12.89
CA TRP A 54 -8.54 -4.68 13.82
C TRP A 54 -8.89 -5.04 15.26
N GLU A 55 -10.09 -5.55 15.49
CA GLU A 55 -10.54 -6.00 16.81
C GLU A 55 -9.61 -7.08 17.37
N GLU A 56 -9.25 -8.09 16.56
CA GLU A 56 -8.38 -9.19 16.99
C GLU A 56 -6.94 -8.72 17.27
N GLY A 57 -6.34 -7.97 16.35
CA GLY A 57 -4.96 -7.52 16.50
C GLY A 57 -4.79 -6.52 17.63
N MET A 58 -5.74 -5.59 17.83
CA MET A 58 -5.68 -4.64 18.94
C MET A 58 -5.83 -5.31 20.32
N VAL A 59 -6.52 -6.44 20.44
CA VAL A 59 -6.54 -7.22 21.68
C VAL A 59 -5.12 -7.68 22.04
N VAL A 60 -4.35 -8.16 21.06
CA VAL A 60 -2.98 -8.63 21.28
C VAL A 60 -2.03 -7.44 21.54
N ILE A 61 -2.13 -6.37 20.76
CA ILE A 61 -1.28 -5.18 20.93
C ILE A 61 -1.49 -4.56 22.32
N ASN A 62 -2.75 -4.35 22.73
CA ASN A 62 -3.07 -3.82 24.07
C ASN A 62 -2.57 -4.75 25.19
N ALA A 63 -2.70 -6.06 25.03
CA ALA A 63 -2.19 -7.00 26.03
C ALA A 63 -0.66 -6.91 26.18
N ILE A 64 0.08 -6.75 25.09
CA ILE A 64 1.53 -6.57 25.13
C ILE A 64 1.89 -5.22 25.78
N ALA A 65 1.19 -4.14 25.43
CA ALA A 65 1.41 -2.82 26.02
C ALA A 65 1.21 -2.81 27.55
N ASP A 66 0.22 -3.55 28.03
CA ASP A 66 -0.12 -3.66 29.46
C ASP A 66 0.68 -4.75 30.22
N ASP A 67 1.61 -5.45 29.57
CA ASP A 67 2.29 -6.64 30.10
C ASP A 67 1.31 -7.71 30.64
N ARG A 68 0.19 -7.91 29.93
CA ARG A 68 -0.85 -8.88 30.25
C ARG A 68 -0.71 -10.15 29.41
N PRO A 69 -1.11 -11.32 29.95
CA PRO A 69 -1.17 -12.54 29.16
C PRO A 69 -2.24 -12.42 28.05
N PHE A 70 -1.93 -12.99 26.89
CA PHE A 70 -2.86 -13.13 25.77
C PHE A 70 -2.77 -14.53 25.16
N GLU A 71 -3.88 -14.97 24.58
CA GLU A 71 -3.95 -16.27 23.91
C GLU A 71 -3.33 -16.17 22.51
N ARG A 72 -2.48 -17.13 22.16
CA ARG A 72 -2.04 -17.30 20.77
C ARG A 72 -3.04 -18.16 20.05
N ARG A 73 -3.76 -17.56 19.10
CA ARG A 73 -4.65 -18.30 18.21
C ARG A 73 -3.96 -18.61 16.89
N LYS A 74 -4.30 -19.77 16.35
CA LYS A 74 -4.06 -20.10 14.95
C LYS A 74 -5.38 -19.89 14.24
N TYR A 75 -5.35 -19.15 13.15
CA TYR A 75 -6.54 -18.87 12.37
C TYR A 75 -6.55 -19.79 11.15
N ASP A 76 -7.72 -20.32 10.87
CA ASP A 76 -8.10 -20.59 9.49
C ASP A 76 -8.63 -19.25 8.96
N PHE A 77 -7.87 -18.62 8.06
CA PHE A 77 -8.18 -17.27 7.60
C PHE A 77 -9.50 -17.21 6.85
N ASP A 78 -9.81 -18.23 6.04
CA ASP A 78 -11.06 -18.28 5.27
C ASP A 78 -12.26 -18.37 6.22
N VAL A 79 -12.18 -19.22 7.24
CA VAL A 79 -13.24 -19.35 8.25
C VAL A 79 -13.40 -18.05 9.04
N PHE A 80 -12.31 -17.47 9.52
CA PHE A 80 -12.36 -16.22 10.28
C PHE A 80 -12.96 -15.07 9.45
N ASN A 81 -12.56 -14.95 8.19
CA ASN A 81 -13.06 -13.93 7.27
C ASN A 81 -14.55 -14.14 6.95
N ALA A 82 -14.99 -15.38 6.74
CA ALA A 82 -16.39 -15.69 6.52
C ALA A 82 -17.25 -15.38 7.76
N GLU A 83 -16.76 -15.70 8.96
CA GLU A 83 -17.42 -15.38 10.23
C GLU A 83 -17.52 -13.87 10.46
N ALA A 84 -16.48 -13.11 10.11
CA ALA A 84 -16.48 -11.65 10.16
C ALA A 84 -17.59 -11.04 9.31
N VAL A 85 -17.72 -11.47 8.04
CA VAL A 85 -18.79 -11.00 7.15
C VAL A 85 -20.17 -11.42 7.67
N ALA A 86 -20.30 -12.66 8.17
CA ALA A 86 -21.55 -13.17 8.71
C ALA A 86 -22.01 -12.40 9.96
N LYS A 87 -21.10 -12.05 10.86
CA LYS A 87 -21.35 -11.30 12.12
C LYS A 87 -22.10 -9.98 11.87
N TYR A 88 -21.78 -9.29 10.78
CA TYR A 88 -22.34 -7.97 10.46
C TYR A 88 -23.36 -7.99 9.30
N LYS A 89 -23.75 -9.19 8.82
CA LYS A 89 -24.60 -9.34 7.63
C LYS A 89 -25.95 -8.66 7.75
N ASP A 90 -26.56 -8.68 8.93
CA ASP A 90 -27.91 -8.16 9.17
C ASP A 90 -27.92 -6.74 9.77
N TRP A 91 -26.76 -6.12 9.95
CA TRP A 91 -26.66 -4.76 10.48
C TRP A 91 -27.19 -3.74 9.48
N ASP A 92 -27.74 -2.62 9.96
CA ASP A 92 -28.00 -1.47 9.12
C ASP A 92 -26.67 -0.88 8.60
N GLU A 93 -26.66 -0.34 7.38
CA GLU A 93 -25.43 0.21 6.78
C GLU A 93 -24.91 1.43 7.55
N THR A 94 -25.80 2.33 8.00
CA THR A 94 -25.40 3.50 8.78
C THR A 94 -24.89 3.10 10.15
N GLU A 95 -25.55 2.14 10.79
CA GLU A 95 -25.11 1.57 12.08
C GLU A 95 -23.72 0.94 11.96
N PHE A 96 -23.50 0.11 10.94
CA PHE A 96 -22.21 -0.53 10.70
C PHE A 96 -21.11 0.51 10.45
N MET A 97 -21.36 1.51 9.59
CA MET A 97 -20.36 2.54 9.28
C MET A 97 -20.02 3.38 10.51
N SER A 98 -21.00 3.65 11.39
CA SER A 98 -20.73 4.30 12.68
C SER A 98 -19.89 3.41 13.61
N HIS A 99 -20.14 2.10 13.62
CA HIS A 99 -19.36 1.17 14.42
C HIS A 99 -17.92 1.06 13.91
N PHE A 100 -17.72 0.93 12.60
CA PHE A 100 -16.39 0.91 11.97
C PHE A 100 -15.57 2.15 12.37
N GLU A 101 -16.14 3.35 12.20
CA GLU A 101 -15.44 4.60 12.54
C GLU A 101 -15.16 4.72 14.04
N LYS A 102 -16.09 4.29 14.92
CA LYS A 102 -15.84 4.25 16.36
C LYS A 102 -14.69 3.31 16.73
N THR A 103 -14.59 2.17 16.05
CA THR A 103 -13.49 1.22 16.29
C THR A 103 -12.17 1.79 15.80
N ARG A 104 -12.14 2.46 14.64
CA ARG A 104 -10.94 3.18 14.16
C ARG A 104 -10.49 4.27 15.14
N GLN A 105 -11.40 5.12 15.59
CA GLN A 105 -11.10 6.17 16.58
C GLN A 105 -10.62 5.61 17.92
N LYS A 106 -11.21 4.50 18.37
CA LYS A 106 -10.74 3.82 19.57
C LYS A 106 -9.33 3.26 19.37
N MET A 107 -9.05 2.63 18.23
CA MET A 107 -7.71 2.13 17.90
C MET A 107 -6.69 3.28 17.92
N GLU A 108 -7.01 4.40 17.27
CA GLU A 108 -6.16 5.60 17.24
C GLU A 108 -5.84 6.08 18.66
N ALA A 109 -6.87 6.24 19.51
CA ALA A 109 -6.69 6.66 20.89
C ALA A 109 -5.90 5.65 21.73
N ASP A 110 -6.13 4.34 21.56
CA ASP A 110 -5.38 3.31 22.26
C ASP A 110 -3.89 3.38 21.87
N LEU A 111 -3.58 3.42 20.57
CA LEU A 111 -2.21 3.51 20.05
C LEU A 111 -1.52 4.82 20.48
N GLU A 112 -2.24 5.95 20.48
CA GLU A 112 -1.73 7.25 20.92
C GLU A 112 -1.32 7.23 22.40
N ASN A 113 -2.02 6.47 23.25
CA ASN A 113 -1.71 6.35 24.67
C ASN A 113 -0.59 5.35 24.99
N MET A 114 -0.14 4.53 24.03
CA MET A 114 0.94 3.56 24.26
C MET A 114 2.32 4.22 24.32
N ASP A 115 3.24 3.66 25.09
CA ASP A 115 4.65 4.06 25.05
C ASP A 115 5.27 3.70 23.69
N GLU A 116 6.18 4.55 23.19
CA GLU A 116 6.88 4.31 21.92
C GLU A 116 7.62 2.96 21.92
N ALA A 117 8.14 2.52 23.07
CA ALA A 117 8.85 1.25 23.22
C ALA A 117 7.96 0.02 22.95
N VAL A 118 6.63 0.15 23.03
CA VAL A 118 5.71 -0.94 22.65
C VAL A 118 5.87 -1.28 21.17
N PHE A 119 6.12 -0.27 20.32
CA PHE A 119 6.31 -0.45 18.89
C PHE A 119 7.66 -1.10 18.57
N GLU A 120 8.61 -1.20 19.50
CA GLU A 120 9.83 -1.99 19.31
C GLU A 120 9.61 -3.50 19.48
N ASN A 121 8.48 -3.91 20.05
CA ASN A 121 8.14 -5.32 20.19
C ASN A 121 7.85 -5.94 18.82
N ARG A 122 8.61 -6.98 18.44
CA ARG A 122 8.45 -7.69 17.16
C ARG A 122 7.01 -8.14 16.87
N ARG A 123 6.27 -8.57 17.89
CA ARG A 123 4.89 -9.06 17.73
C ARG A 123 3.92 -7.90 17.51
N VAL A 124 4.14 -6.75 18.15
CA VAL A 124 3.38 -5.53 17.87
C VAL A 124 3.66 -5.05 16.45
N LYS A 125 4.94 -4.99 16.05
CA LYS A 125 5.33 -4.67 14.67
C LYS A 125 4.57 -5.55 13.66
N ALA A 126 4.61 -6.87 13.84
CA ALA A 126 3.92 -7.79 12.93
C ALA A 126 2.39 -7.61 12.88
N TRP A 127 1.74 -7.29 14.01
CA TRP A 127 0.30 -7.04 14.02
C TRP A 127 -0.06 -5.70 13.37
N VAL A 128 0.69 -4.65 13.69
CA VAL A 128 0.53 -3.32 13.07
C VAL A 128 0.73 -3.41 11.56
N ASP A 129 1.77 -4.13 11.13
CA ASP A 129 2.05 -4.38 9.72
C ASP A 129 0.83 -4.99 9.03
N GLY A 130 0.42 -6.18 9.48
CA GLY A 130 -0.65 -6.93 8.82
C GLY A 130 -2.00 -6.23 8.84
N ILE A 131 -2.47 -5.75 10.00
CA ILE A 131 -3.87 -5.30 10.14
C ILE A 131 -4.07 -3.82 9.78
N ILE A 132 -3.00 -3.01 9.77
CA ILE A 132 -3.09 -1.56 9.52
C ILE A 132 -2.43 -1.20 8.21
N ILE A 133 -1.18 -1.61 7.98
CA ILE A 133 -0.37 -1.12 6.86
C ILE A 133 -0.58 -1.98 5.61
N GLU A 134 -0.31 -3.29 5.68
CA GLU A 134 -0.52 -4.22 4.57
C GLU A 134 -1.99 -4.27 4.16
N HIS A 135 -2.92 -4.38 5.11
CA HIS A 135 -4.36 -4.33 4.83
C HIS A 135 -4.81 -3.07 4.08
N ALA A 136 -4.15 -1.92 4.26
CA ALA A 136 -4.50 -0.70 3.54
C ALA A 136 -4.14 -0.82 2.04
N ARG A 137 -3.06 -1.54 1.71
CA ARG A 137 -2.64 -1.84 0.33
C ARG A 137 -3.44 -3.00 -0.25
N GLU A 138 -3.63 -4.08 0.51
CA GLU A 138 -4.37 -5.26 0.07
C GLU A 138 -5.83 -4.92 -0.28
N HIS A 139 -6.49 -4.12 0.56
CA HIS A 139 -7.87 -3.69 0.34
C HIS A 139 -7.94 -2.29 -0.29
N LEU A 140 -7.05 -1.94 -1.21
CA LEU A 140 -6.99 -0.59 -1.79
C LEU A 140 -8.05 -0.35 -2.89
N VAL A 141 -9.30 -0.10 -2.51
CA VAL A 141 -10.38 0.24 -3.48
C VAL A 141 -10.38 1.71 -3.92
N THR A 142 -9.58 2.55 -3.26
CA THR A 142 -9.43 3.96 -3.60
C THR A 142 -8.09 4.46 -3.10
N LEU A 143 -7.30 5.02 -4.01
CA LEU A 143 -5.99 5.53 -3.68
C LEU A 143 -6.08 6.77 -2.79
N SER A 144 -5.04 7.01 -2.01
CA SER A 144 -4.85 8.26 -1.30
C SER A 144 -3.47 8.83 -1.65
N ARG A 145 -3.34 10.15 -1.55
CA ARG A 145 -2.01 10.79 -1.60
C ARG A 145 -1.09 10.21 -0.52
N PHE A 146 -1.62 9.94 0.67
CA PHE A 146 -0.85 9.49 1.82
C PHE A 146 -0.11 8.18 1.53
N ILE A 147 -0.80 7.14 1.02
CA ILE A 147 -0.19 5.82 0.85
C ILE A 147 0.90 5.82 -0.24
N VAL A 148 0.70 6.60 -1.31
CA VAL A 148 1.70 6.78 -2.37
C VAL A 148 2.94 7.46 -1.82
N MET A 149 2.76 8.57 -1.10
CA MET A 149 3.87 9.33 -0.50
C MET A 149 4.61 8.49 0.53
N ASP A 150 3.88 7.79 1.40
CA ASP A 150 4.46 6.97 2.46
C ASP A 150 5.32 5.83 1.89
N LEU A 151 4.85 5.15 0.83
CA LEU A 151 5.64 4.12 0.14
C LEU A 151 6.90 4.68 -0.53
N LEU A 152 6.80 5.83 -1.20
CA LEU A 152 7.95 6.48 -1.85
C LEU A 152 8.99 6.95 -0.81
N ASP A 153 8.54 7.42 0.35
CA ASP A 153 9.40 7.94 1.42
C ASP A 153 10.03 6.85 2.30
N HIS A 154 9.45 5.64 2.37
CA HIS A 154 9.92 4.58 3.26
C HIS A 154 10.31 3.30 2.50
N GLU A 155 9.35 2.62 1.88
CA GLU A 155 9.55 1.31 1.26
C GLU A 155 10.50 1.37 0.08
N TRP A 156 10.19 2.24 -0.88
CA TRP A 156 11.03 2.52 -2.02
C TRP A 156 12.32 3.24 -1.62
N ALA A 157 12.31 3.99 -0.52
CA ALA A 157 13.52 4.65 -0.02
C ALA A 157 14.61 3.66 0.41
N GLU A 158 14.20 2.57 1.06
CA GLU A 158 15.08 1.54 1.59
C GLU A 158 15.30 0.37 0.60
N TYR A 159 14.66 0.38 -0.56
CA TYR A 159 14.55 -0.79 -1.46
C TYR A 159 15.93 -1.35 -1.90
N ILE A 160 16.81 -0.48 -2.39
CA ILE A 160 18.16 -0.86 -2.83
C ILE A 160 19.00 -1.34 -1.64
N GLU A 161 18.88 -0.70 -0.47
CA GLU A 161 19.60 -1.10 0.74
C GLU A 161 19.16 -2.48 1.22
N LYS A 162 17.85 -2.73 1.27
CA LYS A 162 17.27 -4.03 1.63
C LYS A 162 17.75 -5.13 0.70
N PHE A 163 17.72 -4.91 -0.62
CA PHE A 163 18.25 -5.89 -1.57
C PHE A 163 19.74 -6.16 -1.30
N ASN A 164 20.55 -5.12 -1.08
CA ASN A 164 21.98 -5.26 -0.84
C ASN A 164 22.30 -6.00 0.47
N ALA A 165 21.44 -5.89 1.47
CA ALA A 165 21.56 -6.59 2.76
C ALA A 165 21.24 -8.09 2.67
N LEU A 166 20.64 -8.58 1.58
CA LEU A 166 20.41 -10.01 1.36
C LEU A 166 21.74 -10.75 1.13
N GLU A 167 21.78 -12.01 1.58
CA GLU A 167 22.82 -12.97 1.21
C GLU A 167 22.77 -13.29 -0.30
N ASP A 168 23.90 -13.66 -0.89
CA ASP A 168 24.04 -13.87 -2.34
C ASP A 168 23.08 -14.91 -2.91
N GLU A 169 22.81 -15.99 -2.18
CA GLU A 169 21.81 -17.00 -2.57
C GLU A 169 20.40 -16.40 -2.61
N ARG A 170 20.02 -15.62 -1.60
CA ARG A 170 18.69 -14.98 -1.54
C ARG A 170 18.53 -13.92 -2.63
N LYS A 171 19.60 -13.19 -2.97
CA LYS A 171 19.60 -12.26 -4.11
C LYS A 171 19.29 -12.97 -5.42
N LYS A 172 19.93 -14.12 -5.67
CA LYS A 172 19.70 -14.93 -6.88
C LYS A 172 18.29 -15.50 -6.91
N GLU A 173 17.81 -16.06 -5.80
CA GLU A 173 16.44 -16.58 -5.68
C GLU A 173 15.39 -15.49 -5.93
N PHE A 174 15.58 -14.31 -5.32
CA PHE A 174 14.73 -13.16 -5.54
C PHE A 174 14.70 -12.77 -7.02
N LEU A 175 15.85 -12.49 -7.63
CA LEU A 175 15.91 -12.05 -9.03
C LEU A 175 15.33 -13.08 -9.99
N ALA A 176 15.59 -14.38 -9.76
CA ALA A 176 14.99 -15.46 -10.54
C ALA A 176 13.46 -15.49 -10.41
N GLY A 177 12.94 -15.28 -9.20
CA GLY A 177 11.50 -15.16 -8.95
C GLY A 177 10.86 -13.93 -9.61
N GLN A 178 11.62 -12.84 -9.73
CA GLN A 178 11.20 -11.61 -10.41
C GLN A 178 11.35 -11.66 -11.94
N GLY A 179 12.03 -12.67 -12.49
CA GLY A 179 12.27 -12.79 -13.93
C GLY A 179 13.33 -11.84 -14.49
N PHE A 180 14.24 -11.33 -13.65
CA PHE A 180 15.34 -10.45 -14.06
C PHE A 180 16.70 -11.12 -13.90
N ASP A 181 17.60 -10.90 -14.85
CA ASP A 181 18.98 -11.42 -14.78
C ASP A 181 19.82 -10.69 -13.72
N THR A 182 19.59 -9.39 -13.55
CA THR A 182 20.32 -8.54 -12.61
C THR A 182 19.39 -7.58 -11.88
N PHE A 183 19.81 -7.16 -10.68
CA PHE A 183 19.09 -6.12 -9.94
C PHE A 183 19.08 -4.77 -10.66
N ARG A 184 20.10 -4.50 -11.49
CA ARG A 184 20.11 -3.32 -12.37
C ARG A 184 18.92 -3.34 -13.31
N ASP A 185 18.61 -4.48 -13.93
CA ASP A 185 17.51 -4.58 -14.89
C ASP A 185 16.16 -4.34 -14.21
N LEU A 186 15.98 -4.86 -12.99
CA LEU A 186 14.80 -4.58 -12.16
C LEU A 186 14.69 -3.09 -11.81
N ILE A 187 15.79 -2.44 -11.40
CA ILE A 187 15.76 -0.99 -11.10
C ILE A 187 15.49 -0.16 -12.35
N ALA A 188 16.06 -0.53 -13.50
CA ALA A 188 15.76 0.11 -14.78
C ALA A 188 14.28 0.01 -15.17
N HIS A 189 13.66 -1.15 -14.89
CA HIS A 189 12.23 -1.38 -15.04
C HIS A 189 11.41 -0.45 -14.13
N VAL A 190 11.69 -0.41 -12.82
CA VAL A 190 10.98 0.46 -11.86
C VAL A 190 11.08 1.94 -12.25
N ILE A 191 12.29 2.42 -12.56
CA ILE A 191 12.52 3.80 -13.00
C ILE A 191 11.68 4.13 -14.24
N GLY A 192 11.66 3.22 -15.22
CA GLY A 192 11.01 3.47 -16.49
C GLY A 192 9.50 3.60 -16.37
N TRP A 193 8.86 2.80 -15.52
CA TRP A 193 7.44 2.94 -15.22
C TRP A 193 7.15 4.25 -14.47
N TRP A 194 7.93 4.61 -13.45
CA TRP A 194 7.77 5.92 -12.79
C TRP A 194 7.93 7.12 -13.72
N GLU A 195 8.91 7.09 -14.62
CA GLU A 195 9.09 8.16 -15.60
C GLU A 195 7.90 8.26 -16.57
N GLU A 196 7.34 7.12 -16.97
CA GLU A 196 6.18 7.07 -17.86
C GLU A 196 4.90 7.53 -17.16
N GLY A 197 4.65 7.04 -15.94
CA GLY A 197 3.56 7.51 -15.09
C GLY A 197 3.64 9.01 -14.83
N ALA A 198 4.82 9.53 -14.47
CA ALA A 198 5.03 10.96 -14.29
C ALA A 198 4.70 11.76 -15.57
N ARG A 199 5.17 11.29 -16.73
CA ARG A 199 4.87 11.92 -18.03
C ARG A 199 3.38 11.96 -18.32
N ILE A 200 2.66 10.88 -18.06
CA ILE A 200 1.22 10.77 -18.32
C ILE A 200 0.43 11.65 -17.36
N ILE A 201 0.72 11.57 -16.06
CA ILE A 201 0.07 12.39 -15.03
C ILE A 201 0.27 13.87 -15.33
N SER A 202 1.50 14.33 -15.58
CA SER A 202 1.75 15.73 -15.95
C SER A 202 1.02 16.13 -17.23
N GLY A 203 0.98 15.24 -18.24
CA GLY A 203 0.24 15.49 -19.47
C GLY A 203 -1.25 15.72 -19.26
N ILE A 204 -1.89 14.88 -18.44
CA ILE A 204 -3.32 15.01 -18.06
C ILE A 204 -3.55 16.32 -17.30
N MET A 205 -2.66 16.66 -16.36
CA MET A 205 -2.76 17.89 -15.57
C MET A 205 -2.60 19.16 -16.42
N ASP A 206 -1.71 19.13 -17.42
CA ASP A 206 -1.47 20.26 -18.32
C ASP A 206 -2.58 20.42 -19.37
N SER A 207 -3.21 19.31 -19.79
CA SER A 207 -4.20 19.29 -20.86
C SER A 207 -5.26 18.21 -20.66
N PRO A 208 -6.54 18.58 -20.51
CA PRO A 208 -7.65 17.61 -20.49
C PRO A 208 -7.82 16.81 -21.78
N ALA A 209 -7.18 17.24 -22.88
CA ALA A 209 -7.18 16.54 -24.16
C ALA A 209 -5.94 15.67 -24.36
N PHE A 210 -5.07 15.55 -23.34
CA PHE A 210 -3.93 14.67 -23.39
C PHE A 210 -4.40 13.22 -23.57
N THR A 211 -3.72 12.52 -24.47
CA THR A 211 -3.93 11.10 -24.72
C THR A 211 -2.58 10.42 -24.71
N TRP A 212 -2.56 9.17 -24.28
CA TRP A 212 -1.38 8.33 -24.29
C TRP A 212 -1.73 6.98 -24.92
N GLU A 213 -0.71 6.29 -25.44
CA GLU A 213 -0.87 4.97 -26.02
C GLU A 213 -0.40 3.93 -25.00
N SER A 214 -1.24 2.93 -24.76
CA SER A 214 -0.85 1.77 -23.97
C SER A 214 0.31 1.04 -24.65
N GLN A 215 1.32 0.73 -23.85
CA GLN A 215 2.47 -0.04 -24.29
C GLN A 215 2.21 -1.53 -24.08
N GLU A 216 2.76 -2.36 -24.94
CA GLU A 216 2.88 -3.79 -24.63
C GLU A 216 3.98 -3.94 -23.57
N THR A 217 3.59 -4.45 -22.39
CA THR A 217 4.41 -4.45 -21.18
C THR A 217 5.77 -5.10 -21.39
N ASP A 218 5.83 -6.26 -22.05
CA ASP A 218 7.10 -6.98 -22.24
C ASP A 218 8.04 -6.22 -23.19
N ALA A 219 7.51 -5.69 -24.29
CA ALA A 219 8.24 -4.88 -25.23
C ALA A 219 8.76 -3.59 -24.59
N PHE A 220 7.96 -2.95 -23.74
CA PHE A 220 8.36 -1.74 -23.02
C PHE A 220 9.45 -2.05 -21.99
N ASN A 221 9.30 -3.10 -21.19
CA ASN A 221 10.31 -3.58 -20.24
C ASN A 221 11.66 -3.85 -20.93
N ALA A 222 11.63 -4.46 -22.12
CA ALA A 222 12.83 -4.69 -22.93
C ALA A 222 13.46 -3.37 -23.45
N VAL A 223 12.67 -2.32 -23.68
CA VAL A 223 13.19 -0.98 -24.01
C VAL A 223 13.85 -0.33 -22.79
N LEU A 224 13.25 -0.43 -21.61
CA LEU A 224 13.76 0.18 -20.37
C LEU A 224 15.13 -0.38 -19.97
N THR A 225 15.29 -1.71 -20.02
CA THR A 225 16.58 -2.35 -19.74
C THR A 225 17.67 -1.92 -20.73
N ARG A 226 17.33 -1.78 -22.02
CA ARG A 226 18.24 -1.26 -23.04
C ARG A 226 18.60 0.22 -22.82
N LYS A 227 17.63 1.05 -22.41
CA LYS A 227 17.79 2.50 -22.20
C LYS A 227 18.91 2.81 -21.22
N TYR A 228 19.05 2.04 -20.14
CA TYR A 228 20.07 2.24 -19.10
C TYR A 228 21.26 1.27 -19.20
N SER A 229 21.34 0.45 -20.25
CA SER A 229 22.36 -0.61 -20.38
C SER A 229 23.81 -0.11 -20.33
N SER A 230 24.07 1.12 -20.77
CA SER A 230 25.40 1.73 -20.77
C SER A 230 25.76 2.45 -19.46
N TRP A 231 24.82 2.59 -18.52
CA TRP A 231 25.04 3.30 -17.26
C TRP A 231 25.83 2.44 -16.28
N SER A 232 26.48 3.06 -15.30
CA SER A 232 27.01 2.33 -14.15
C SER A 232 25.89 2.07 -13.12
N ASP A 233 26.06 1.09 -12.23
CA ASP A 233 25.08 0.82 -11.15
C ASP A 233 24.91 2.06 -10.27
N LYS A 234 26.04 2.75 -10.01
CA LYS A 234 26.05 3.98 -9.23
C LYS A 234 25.18 5.07 -9.87
N ASP A 235 25.33 5.28 -11.18
CA ASP A 235 24.55 6.30 -11.88
C ASP A 235 23.07 5.92 -11.94
N LEU A 236 22.77 4.64 -12.18
CA LEU A 236 21.39 4.15 -12.20
C LEU A 236 20.71 4.29 -10.83
N PHE A 237 21.38 3.91 -9.74
CA PHE A 237 20.83 4.00 -8.39
C PHE A 237 20.71 5.46 -7.91
N SER A 238 21.61 6.34 -8.36
CA SER A 238 21.45 7.77 -8.15
C SER A 238 20.20 8.29 -8.85
N HIS A 239 19.97 7.84 -10.09
CA HIS A 239 18.80 8.25 -10.86
C HIS A 239 17.49 7.64 -10.35
N TYR A 240 17.50 6.41 -9.85
CA TYR A 240 16.39 5.84 -9.07
C TYR A 240 15.96 6.80 -7.95
N THR A 241 16.92 7.30 -7.18
CA THR A 241 16.63 8.25 -6.11
C THR A 241 16.07 9.57 -6.66
N THR A 242 16.63 10.09 -7.76
CA THR A 242 16.12 11.31 -8.41
C THR A 242 14.69 11.16 -8.89
N VAL A 243 14.35 10.05 -9.55
CA VAL A 243 12.98 9.80 -10.05
C VAL A 243 12.01 9.56 -8.91
N ARG A 244 12.42 8.82 -7.85
CA ARG A 244 11.60 8.66 -6.64
C ARG A 244 11.23 9.99 -6.00
N LEU A 245 12.20 10.90 -5.86
CA LEU A 245 11.95 12.24 -5.33
C LEU A 245 11.08 13.08 -6.26
N ALA A 246 11.23 12.94 -7.58
CA ALA A 246 10.34 13.60 -8.53
C ALA A 246 8.90 13.07 -8.45
N MET A 247 8.69 11.78 -8.19
CA MET A 247 7.37 11.20 -7.95
C MET A 247 6.74 11.72 -6.65
N ILE A 248 7.54 11.92 -5.61
CA ILE A 248 7.12 12.56 -4.36
C ILE A 248 6.64 13.99 -4.63
N ASP A 249 7.47 14.81 -5.30
CA ASP A 249 7.13 16.20 -5.62
C ASP A 249 5.86 16.27 -6.49
N LEU A 250 5.77 15.45 -7.54
CA LEU A 250 4.59 15.34 -8.39
C LEU A 250 3.34 15.00 -7.58
N THR A 251 3.40 13.97 -6.75
CA THR A 251 2.26 13.47 -5.97
C THR A 251 1.81 14.48 -4.91
N ALA A 252 2.76 15.19 -4.30
CA ALA A 252 2.48 16.26 -3.34
C ALA A 252 1.73 17.44 -3.98
N ASP A 253 2.10 17.79 -5.21
CA ASP A 253 1.54 18.93 -5.95
C ASP A 253 0.19 18.63 -6.64
N LEU A 254 -0.18 17.35 -6.78
CA LEU A 254 -1.48 16.97 -7.33
C LEU A 254 -2.63 17.52 -6.47
N PRO A 255 -3.66 18.16 -7.07
CA PRO A 255 -4.85 18.55 -6.33
C PRO A 255 -5.63 17.32 -5.85
N GLU A 256 -6.45 17.48 -4.80
CA GLU A 256 -7.15 16.33 -4.18
C GLU A 256 -8.10 15.61 -5.15
N ASP A 257 -8.70 16.34 -6.10
CA ASP A 257 -9.59 15.79 -7.12
C ASP A 257 -8.85 15.11 -8.28
N ALA A 258 -7.52 15.25 -8.40
CA ALA A 258 -6.74 14.48 -9.38
C ALA A 258 -6.85 12.96 -9.14
N PHE A 259 -6.99 12.55 -7.87
CA PHE A 259 -7.20 11.14 -7.49
C PHE A 259 -8.60 10.61 -7.87
N LEU A 260 -9.49 11.44 -8.43
CA LEU A 260 -10.75 10.99 -9.04
C LEU A 260 -10.62 10.75 -10.55
N ASN A 261 -9.49 11.12 -11.15
CA ASN A 261 -9.18 10.78 -12.54
C ASN A 261 -8.64 9.34 -12.56
N GLU A 262 -9.34 8.44 -13.26
CA GLU A 262 -9.03 7.01 -13.29
C GLU A 262 -7.62 6.72 -13.83
N ASP A 263 -7.12 7.50 -14.78
CA ASP A 263 -5.76 7.33 -15.30
C ASP A 263 -4.72 7.76 -14.26
N ILE A 264 -4.88 8.94 -13.64
CA ILE A 264 -3.93 9.40 -12.60
C ILE A 264 -3.91 8.44 -11.41
N GLU A 265 -5.10 8.04 -10.94
CA GLU A 265 -5.23 7.08 -9.84
C GLU A 265 -4.62 5.73 -10.21
N GLY A 266 -4.92 5.21 -11.41
CA GLY A 266 -4.41 3.95 -11.92
C GLY A 266 -2.88 3.95 -12.01
N TRP A 267 -2.28 4.96 -12.64
CA TRP A 267 -0.82 5.05 -12.76
C TRP A 267 -0.10 5.11 -11.41
N LEU A 268 -0.61 5.89 -10.45
CA LEU A 268 0.00 5.93 -9.11
C LEU A 268 -0.22 4.65 -8.31
N LYS A 269 -1.39 4.01 -8.45
CA LYS A 269 -1.67 2.73 -7.79
C LYS A 269 -0.77 1.65 -8.37
N ASP A 270 -0.79 1.48 -9.68
CA ASP A 270 -0.10 0.40 -10.38
C ASP A 270 1.42 0.56 -10.22
N ASP A 271 2.00 1.73 -10.49
CA ASP A 271 3.45 1.88 -10.56
C ASP A 271 4.15 2.14 -9.21
N VAL A 272 3.40 2.52 -8.17
CA VAL A 272 3.97 2.81 -6.84
C VAL A 272 3.52 1.79 -5.81
N VAL A 273 2.23 1.50 -5.73
CA VAL A 273 1.66 0.64 -4.69
C VAL A 273 1.79 -0.83 -5.10
N ASP A 274 1.08 -1.21 -6.16
CA ASP A 274 1.03 -2.61 -6.62
C ASP A 274 2.42 -3.06 -7.07
N HIS A 275 3.16 -2.20 -7.79
CA HIS A 275 4.52 -2.50 -8.24
C HIS A 275 5.50 -2.80 -7.09
N TYR A 276 5.29 -2.20 -5.92
CA TYR A 276 6.08 -2.55 -4.73
C TYR A 276 5.71 -3.94 -4.22
N ASP A 277 4.42 -4.23 -4.15
CA ASP A 277 3.89 -5.51 -3.66
C ASP A 277 4.11 -6.67 -4.66
N ASP A 278 4.34 -6.38 -5.96
CA ASP A 278 4.79 -7.33 -6.99
C ASP A 278 6.29 -7.63 -6.89
N HIS A 279 7.09 -6.68 -6.41
CA HIS A 279 8.54 -6.81 -6.26
C HIS A 279 9.04 -6.71 -4.80
N PRO A 280 8.43 -7.39 -3.81
CA PRO A 280 8.80 -7.19 -2.42
C PRO A 280 10.17 -7.82 -2.13
N ILE A 281 11.10 -7.03 -1.58
CA ILE A 281 12.34 -7.61 -1.06
C ILE A 281 11.99 -8.52 0.12
N PRO A 282 12.36 -9.81 0.09
CA PRO A 282 11.99 -10.74 1.15
C PRO A 282 12.66 -10.36 2.47
N ALA A 283 11.88 -10.47 3.56
CA ALA A 283 12.33 -10.21 4.93
C ALA A 283 13.46 -11.15 5.39
#